data_AF-A0A3D6B658-F1
#
_entry.id   AF-A0A3D6B658-F1
#
_cell.length_a   1.000
_cell.length_b   1.000
_cell.length_c   1.000
_cell.angle_alpha   90.00
_cell.angle_beta   90.00
_cell.angle_gamma   90.00
#
_symmetry.space_group_name_H-M   'P 1'
#
loop_
_entity.id
_entity.type
_entity.pdbx_description
1 polymer ?
#
loop_
_entity_poly.entity_id
_entity_poly.type
_entity_poly.pdbx_seq_one_letter_code
_entity_poly.pdbx_strand_id
1 'polypeptide(L)'
;MNEFINIIKYRLVWLNLFLCFAFGILSFYFFESSALLFVLLSNFFDILGYHFSLIRRTTQLPEKIIIHSYRINQFMYDLLLLIIIGIQFDWIAALAGWIFKQFGLQDIFYYLFLKIPLPGKWTWMKWTPLGFFKGNLTRSEIIIQALTGIIISTTLLILR
;
A
#
# COMPACT_ATOMS: atom_id res chain seq x y z
N MET A 1 21.26 7.12 13.15
CA MET A 1 21.66 5.77 12.66
C MET A 1 20.90 4.63 13.35
N ASN A 2 20.72 4.64 14.68
CA ASN A 2 20.04 3.56 15.41
C ASN A 2 18.56 3.35 15.04
N GLU A 3 17.80 4.42 14.76
CA GLU A 3 16.38 4.30 14.43
C GLU A 3 16.11 3.57 13.11
N PHE A 4 16.89 3.87 12.07
CA PHE A 4 16.71 3.24 10.76
C PHE A 4 16.97 1.72 10.81
N ILE A 5 18.02 1.32 11.52
CA ILE A 5 18.33 -0.09 11.77
C ILE A 5 17.19 -0.75 12.55
N ASN A 6 16.62 -0.05 13.55
CA ASN A 6 15.49 -0.55 14.32
C ASN A 6 14.21 -0.72 13.48
N ILE A 7 13.98 0.17 12.51
CA ILE A 7 12.85 0.07 11.57
C ILE A 7 13.01 -1.15 10.67
N ILE A 8 14.19 -1.34 10.06
CA ILE A 8 14.43 -2.47 9.16
C ILE A 8 14.30 -3.80 9.89
N LYS A 9 14.86 -3.90 11.10
CA LYS A 9 14.77 -5.10 11.95
C LYS A 9 13.37 -5.36 12.49
N TYR A 10 12.44 -4.41 12.36
CA TYR A 10 11.09 -4.58 12.86
C TYR A 10 10.32 -5.56 11.98
N ARG A 11 10.01 -6.74 12.52
CA ARG A 11 9.11 -7.72 11.90
C ARG A 11 9.55 -8.09 10.48
N LEU A 12 8.73 -7.86 9.45
CA LEU A 12 9.07 -8.12 8.04
C LEU A 12 9.27 -6.85 7.22
N VAL A 13 9.58 -5.72 7.85
CA VAL A 13 9.84 -4.46 7.13
C VAL A 13 11.04 -4.61 6.17
N TRP A 14 12.09 -5.32 6.59
CA TRP A 14 13.20 -5.67 5.71
C TRP A 14 12.77 -6.44 4.46
N LEU A 15 11.77 -7.33 4.58
CA LEU A 15 11.26 -8.12 3.46
C LEU A 15 10.50 -7.23 2.48
N ASN A 16 9.69 -6.28 2.97
CA ASN A 16 9.05 -5.30 2.10
C ASN A 16 10.11 -4.49 1.32
N LEU A 17 11.14 -3.98 2.00
CA LEU A 17 12.23 -3.25 1.36
C LEU A 17 12.98 -4.09 0.32
N PHE A 18 13.28 -5.35 0.65
CA PHE A 18 13.89 -6.29 -0.28
C PHE A 18 13.02 -6.52 -1.52
N LEU A 19 11.72 -6.71 -1.34
CA LEU A 19 10.76 -6.87 -2.44
C LEU A 19 10.65 -5.58 -3.28
N CYS A 20 10.64 -4.39 -2.67
CA CYS A 20 10.70 -3.12 -3.41
C CYS A 20 11.93 -3.09 -4.34
N PHE A 21 13.10 -3.49 -3.84
CA PHE A 21 14.32 -3.51 -4.64
C PHE A 21 14.26 -4.56 -5.76
N ALA A 22 13.84 -5.79 -5.44
CA ALA A 22 13.72 -6.88 -6.40
C ALA A 22 12.72 -6.55 -7.52
N PHE A 23 11.52 -6.09 -7.16
CA PHE A 23 10.50 -5.68 -8.14
C PHE A 23 10.90 -4.41 -8.89
N GLY A 24 11.69 -3.52 -8.27
CA GLY A 24 12.31 -2.37 -8.93
C GLY A 24 13.21 -2.78 -10.09
N ILE A 25 14.09 -3.77 -9.87
CA ILE A 25 14.96 -4.32 -10.93
C ILE A 25 14.13 -5.08 -11.96
N LEU A 26 13.22 -5.94 -11.53
CA LEU A 26 12.38 -6.73 -12.44
C LEU A 26 11.53 -5.84 -13.35
N SER A 27 11.12 -4.65 -12.90
CA SER A 27 10.30 -3.71 -13.69
C SER A 27 10.98 -3.23 -14.96
N PHE A 28 12.31 -3.25 -15.03
CA PHE A 28 13.06 -2.93 -16.25
C PHE A 28 13.00 -4.05 -17.30
N TYR A 29 12.68 -5.27 -16.90
CA TYR A 29 12.61 -6.45 -17.77
C TYR A 29 11.17 -6.91 -18.03
N PHE A 30 10.29 -6.73 -17.05
CA PHE A 30 8.89 -7.14 -17.05
C PHE A 30 8.03 -6.01 -16.49
N PHE A 31 7.37 -5.25 -17.37
CA PHE A 31 6.64 -4.05 -16.98
C PHE A 31 5.52 -4.35 -15.97
N GLU A 32 4.92 -5.55 -16.02
CA GLU A 32 3.84 -6.02 -15.15
C GLU A 32 4.27 -6.02 -13.69
N SER A 33 5.55 -6.30 -13.43
CA SER A 33 6.12 -6.30 -12.08
C SER A 33 6.10 -4.90 -11.44
N SER A 34 6.01 -3.84 -12.23
CA SER A 34 5.91 -2.46 -11.73
C SER A 34 4.56 -2.17 -11.05
N ALA A 35 3.51 -2.94 -11.36
CA ALA A 35 2.24 -2.86 -10.64
C ALA A 35 2.39 -3.33 -9.18
N LEU A 36 3.17 -4.38 -8.93
CA LEU A 36 3.50 -4.82 -7.58
C LEU A 36 4.49 -3.89 -6.89
N LEU A 37 5.45 -3.34 -7.62
CA LEU A 37 6.35 -2.30 -7.11
C LEU A 37 5.58 -1.10 -6.56
N PHE A 38 4.54 -0.64 -7.28
CA PHE A 38 3.67 0.45 -6.83
C PHE A 38 3.12 0.17 -5.42
N VAL A 39 2.50 -1.01 -5.24
CA VAL A 39 1.85 -1.37 -3.98
C VAL A 39 2.87 -1.53 -2.85
N LEU A 40 4.03 -2.11 -3.15
CA LEU A 40 5.09 -2.32 -2.17
C LEU A 40 5.67 -0.99 -1.67
N LEU A 41 5.91 -0.02 -2.58
CA LEU A 41 6.40 1.31 -2.24
C LEU A 41 5.36 2.13 -1.47
N SER A 42 4.09 2.11 -1.90
CA SER A 42 3.00 2.74 -1.15
C SER A 42 2.83 2.12 0.24
N ASN A 43 2.96 0.80 0.36
CA ASN A 43 2.97 0.11 1.65
C ASN A 43 4.16 0.52 2.53
N PHE A 44 5.35 0.64 1.94
CA PHE A 44 6.55 1.06 2.66
C PHE A 44 6.39 2.48 3.21
N PHE A 45 5.83 3.38 2.40
CA PHE A 45 5.47 4.73 2.83
C PHE A 45 4.54 4.70 4.04
N ASP A 46 3.51 3.86 4.01
CA ASP A 46 2.57 3.69 5.14
C ASP A 46 3.25 3.14 6.40
N ILE A 47 4.15 2.19 6.26
CA ILE A 47 4.92 1.68 7.40
C ILE A 47 5.77 2.80 8.02
N LEU A 48 6.50 3.56 7.23
CA LEU A 48 7.39 4.62 7.74
C LEU A 48 6.61 5.80 8.33
N GLY A 49 5.60 6.27 7.60
CA GLY A 49 4.80 7.42 7.99
C GLY A 49 3.80 7.08 9.08
N TYR A 50 2.87 6.18 8.80
CA TYR A 50 1.79 5.86 9.73
C TYR A 50 2.28 5.07 10.95
N HIS A 51 3.01 3.96 10.77
CA HIS A 51 3.41 3.11 11.90
C HIS A 51 4.52 3.74 12.74
N PHE A 52 5.62 4.15 12.11
CA PHE A 52 6.80 4.62 12.85
C PHE A 52 6.73 6.10 13.23
N SER A 53 6.14 6.96 12.40
CA SER A 53 6.11 8.40 12.69
C SER A 53 4.89 8.80 13.52
N LEU A 54 3.74 8.16 13.32
CA LEU A 54 2.52 8.49 14.06
C LEU A 54 2.28 7.55 15.25
N ILE A 55 2.14 6.24 15.02
CA ILE A 55 1.72 5.32 16.09
C ILE A 55 2.80 5.11 17.15
N ARG A 56 4.06 4.92 16.73
CA ARG A 56 5.14 4.53 17.66
C ARG A 56 5.72 5.71 18.46
N ARG A 57 5.63 6.93 17.95
CA ARG A 57 6.24 8.12 18.57
C ARG A 57 5.31 8.86 19.53
N THR A 58 3.99 8.60 19.50
CA THR A 58 3.04 9.27 20.39
C THR A 58 2.51 8.29 21.44
N THR A 59 2.78 8.58 22.72
CA THR A 59 2.10 7.93 23.86
C THR A 59 0.65 8.40 24.03
N GLN A 60 0.26 9.44 23.29
CA GLN A 60 -1.10 9.95 23.16
C GLN A 60 -1.63 9.63 21.75
N LEU A 61 -2.95 9.44 21.62
CA LEU A 61 -3.59 9.25 20.30
C LEU A 61 -3.23 10.44 19.40
N PRO A 62 -2.69 10.22 18.19
CA PRO A 62 -2.31 11.32 17.31
C PRO A 62 -3.52 12.20 16.99
N GLU A 63 -3.33 13.51 17.11
CA GLU A 63 -4.40 14.48 16.89
C GLU A 63 -5.01 14.33 15.50
N LYS A 64 -6.32 14.59 15.39
CA LYS A 64 -7.09 14.49 14.13
C LYS A 64 -6.43 15.26 12.97
N ILE A 65 -5.78 16.38 13.27
CA ILE A 65 -5.08 17.24 12.31
C ILE A 65 -3.88 16.49 11.72
N ILE A 66 -3.06 15.84 12.55
CA ILE A 66 -1.86 15.12 12.12
C ILE A 66 -2.25 13.95 11.21
N ILE A 67 -3.30 13.20 11.56
CA ILE A 67 -3.82 12.12 10.73
C ILE A 67 -4.33 12.67 9.39
N HIS A 68 -5.02 13.82 9.40
CA HIS A 68 -5.51 14.43 8.16
C HIS A 68 -4.35 14.86 7.24
N SER A 69 -3.35 15.56 7.77
CA SER A 69 -2.14 15.94 7.02
C SER A 69 -1.39 14.73 6.48
N TYR A 70 -1.31 13.65 7.27
CA TYR A 70 -0.72 12.40 6.81
C TYR A 70 -1.46 11.80 5.61
N ARG A 71 -2.79 11.78 5.62
CA ARG A 71 -3.59 11.27 4.50
C ARG A 71 -3.42 12.09 3.23
N ILE A 72 -3.25 13.42 3.35
CA ILE A 72 -2.92 14.28 2.21
C ILE A 72 -1.55 13.90 1.64
N ASN A 73 -0.53 13.75 2.51
CA ASN A 73 0.81 13.35 2.08
C ASN A 73 0.83 11.96 1.43
N GLN A 74 0.08 11.01 1.99
CA GLN A 74 -0.09 9.67 1.41
C GLN A 74 -0.67 9.77 -0.01
N PHE A 75 -1.76 10.52 -0.19
CA PHE A 75 -2.38 10.70 -1.50
C PHE A 75 -1.42 11.37 -2.51
N MET A 76 -0.71 12.43 -2.09
CA MET A 76 0.29 13.09 -2.94
C MET A 76 1.43 12.15 -3.33
N TYR A 77 1.90 11.33 -2.39
CA TYR A 77 2.92 10.32 -2.66
C TYR A 77 2.42 9.30 -3.67
N ASP A 78 1.20 8.79 -3.52
CA ASP A 78 0.65 7.79 -4.44
C ASP A 78 0.44 8.36 -5.85
N LEU A 79 0.02 9.63 -5.97
CA LEU A 79 -0.10 10.31 -7.26
C LEU A 79 1.26 10.48 -7.94
N LEU A 80 2.27 10.87 -7.17
CA LEU A 80 3.64 10.98 -7.69
C LEU A 80 4.16 9.62 -8.13
N LEU A 81 3.90 8.57 -7.35
CA LEU A 81 4.29 7.20 -7.66
C LEU A 81 3.62 6.70 -8.94
N LEU A 82 2.34 7.05 -9.15
CA LEU A 82 1.59 6.73 -10.36
C LEU A 82 2.26 7.34 -11.59
N ILE A 83 2.64 8.62 -11.51
CA ILE A 83 3.31 9.34 -12.60
C ILE A 83 4.70 8.75 -12.86
N ILE A 84 5.49 8.50 -11.82
CA ILE A 84 6.85 7.96 -11.96
C ILE A 84 6.81 6.57 -12.60
N ILE A 85 5.96 5.65 -12.10
CA ILE A 85 5.85 4.31 -12.67
C ILE A 85 5.28 4.37 -14.09
N GLY A 86 4.31 5.25 -14.34
CA GLY A 86 3.70 5.45 -15.66
C GLY A 86 4.71 5.89 -16.72
N ILE A 87 5.58 6.85 -16.38
CA ILE A 87 6.61 7.36 -17.29
C ILE A 87 7.78 6.39 -17.43
N GLN A 88 8.25 5.81 -16.32
CA GLN A 88 9.49 5.03 -16.29
C GLN A 88 9.31 3.59 -16.81
N PHE A 89 8.15 2.99 -16.55
CA PHE A 89 7.89 1.59 -16.88
C PHE A 89 6.70 1.47 -17.83
N ASP A 90 5.51 1.83 -17.37
CA ASP A 90 4.27 1.78 -18.16
C ASP A 90 3.06 2.33 -17.40
N TRP A 91 2.19 3.05 -18.11
CA TRP A 91 0.90 3.54 -17.61
C TRP A 91 -0.11 2.45 -17.26
N ILE A 92 -0.18 1.33 -17.99
CA ILE A 92 -1.13 0.25 -17.66
C ILE A 92 -0.69 -0.44 -16.37
N ALA A 93 0.60 -0.73 -16.21
CA ALA A 93 1.10 -1.26 -14.94
C ALA A 93 0.98 -0.27 -13.78
N ALA A 94 1.20 1.03 -14.01
CA ALA A 94 0.94 2.05 -12.99
C ALA A 94 -0.53 2.07 -12.55
N LEU A 95 -1.47 1.99 -13.51
CA LEU A 95 -2.91 1.92 -13.24
C LEU A 95 -3.28 0.61 -12.51
N ALA A 96 -2.71 -0.52 -12.90
CA ALA A 96 -2.88 -1.80 -12.19
C ALA A 96 -2.40 -1.69 -10.73
N GLY A 97 -1.25 -1.07 -10.50
CA GLY A 97 -0.75 -0.76 -9.15
C GLY A 97 -1.72 0.12 -8.34
N TRP A 98 -2.29 1.14 -8.97
CA TRP A 98 -3.31 1.98 -8.36
C TRP A 98 -4.57 1.20 -8.00
N ILE A 99 -5.05 0.33 -8.89
CA ILE A 99 -6.21 -0.53 -8.66
C ILE A 99 -5.95 -1.47 -7.47
N PHE A 100 -4.80 -2.16 -7.44
CA PHE A 100 -4.43 -2.99 -6.30
C PHE A 100 -4.54 -2.21 -4.97
N LYS A 101 -4.02 -0.98 -4.93
CA LYS A 101 -4.12 -0.12 -3.75
C LYS A 101 -5.56 0.24 -3.41
N GLN A 102 -6.33 0.74 -4.37
CA GLN A 102 -7.71 1.18 -4.12
C GLN A 102 -8.64 0.04 -3.71
N PHE A 103 -8.32 -1.19 -4.08
CA PHE A 103 -9.05 -2.39 -3.66
C PHE A 103 -8.54 -2.95 -2.32
N GLY A 104 -7.57 -2.30 -1.66
CA GLY A 104 -7.13 -2.61 -0.30
C GLY A 104 -5.97 -3.61 -0.20
N LEU A 105 -5.29 -3.94 -1.31
CA LEU A 105 -4.14 -4.84 -1.26
C LEU A 105 -2.98 -4.25 -0.45
N GLN A 106 -2.76 -2.93 -0.59
CA GLN A 106 -1.74 -2.21 0.18
C GLN A 106 -2.00 -2.31 1.69
N ASP A 107 -3.24 -2.15 2.14
CA ASP A 107 -3.58 -2.32 3.54
C ASP A 107 -3.36 -3.76 4.03
N ILE A 108 -3.75 -4.77 3.23
CA ILE A 108 -3.48 -6.18 3.60
C ILE A 108 -1.97 -6.41 3.76
N PHE A 109 -1.16 -5.86 2.84
CA PHE A 109 0.29 -5.91 2.93
C PHE A 109 0.81 -5.24 4.20
N TYR A 110 0.24 -4.10 4.60
CA TYR A 110 0.62 -3.41 5.83
C TYR A 110 0.50 -4.34 7.04
N TYR A 111 -0.66 -4.99 7.22
CA TYR A 111 -0.85 -5.93 8.32
C TYR A 111 0.04 -7.17 8.21
N LEU A 112 0.27 -7.68 6.99
CA LEU A 112 1.12 -8.84 6.74
C LEU A 112 2.59 -8.57 7.07
N PHE A 113 3.17 -7.49 6.53
CA PHE A 113 4.58 -7.13 6.78
C PHE A 113 4.82 -6.74 8.24
N LEU A 114 3.83 -6.10 8.86
CA LEU A 114 3.87 -5.85 10.28
C LEU A 114 3.45 -7.07 11.11
N LYS A 115 3.16 -8.27 10.57
CA LYS A 115 2.71 -9.42 11.35
C LYS A 115 1.61 -9.07 12.40
N ILE A 116 0.67 -8.20 12.04
CA ILE A 116 -0.48 -7.83 12.88
C ILE A 116 -1.70 -8.60 12.35
N PRO A 117 -2.55 -9.18 13.21
CA PRO A 117 -3.77 -9.81 12.76
C PRO A 117 -4.67 -8.80 12.03
N LEU A 118 -5.26 -9.22 10.90
CA LEU A 118 -6.20 -8.37 10.18
C LEU A 118 -7.37 -7.98 11.12
N PRO A 119 -7.78 -6.71 11.16
CA PRO A 119 -8.94 -6.27 11.93
C PRO A 119 -10.20 -7.06 11.59
N GLY A 120 -11.07 -7.29 12.57
CA GLY A 120 -12.39 -7.88 12.33
C GLY A 120 -13.34 -6.92 11.60
N LYS A 121 -13.21 -5.62 11.88
CA LYS A 121 -13.94 -4.52 11.25
C LYS A 121 -12.96 -3.42 10.82
N TRP A 122 -13.19 -2.88 9.63
CA TRP A 122 -12.37 -1.89 8.95
C TRP A 122 -13.22 -0.64 8.75
N THR A 123 -12.93 0.40 9.54
CA THR A 123 -13.72 1.64 9.55
C THR A 123 -13.11 2.77 8.72
N TRP A 124 -11.86 2.60 8.29
CA TRP A 124 -11.13 3.58 7.51
C TRP A 124 -11.25 3.36 6.00
N MET A 125 -11.62 2.17 5.52
CA MET A 125 -11.59 1.80 4.09
C MET A 125 -12.69 2.43 3.22
N LYS A 126 -13.24 3.57 3.62
CA LYS A 126 -14.40 4.24 2.98
C LYS A 126 -14.13 4.72 1.55
N TRP A 127 -12.86 4.90 1.18
CA TRP A 127 -12.47 5.29 -0.17
C TRP A 127 -12.40 4.11 -1.14
N THR A 128 -12.37 2.87 -0.64
CA THR A 128 -12.33 1.68 -1.49
C THR A 128 -13.70 1.37 -2.09
N PRO A 129 -13.80 0.64 -3.21
CA PRO A 129 -15.07 0.40 -3.90
C PRO A 129 -16.21 -0.07 -2.99
N LEU A 130 -16.04 -1.16 -2.23
CA LEU A 130 -17.06 -1.64 -1.28
C LEU A 130 -17.24 -0.68 -0.10
N GLY A 131 -16.17 -0.06 0.37
CA GLY A 131 -16.22 0.84 1.51
C GLY A 131 -16.99 2.13 1.20
N PHE A 132 -16.98 2.57 -0.05
CA PHE A 132 -17.77 3.71 -0.51
C PHE A 132 -19.28 3.44 -0.36
N PHE A 133 -19.73 2.22 -0.68
CA PHE A 133 -21.15 1.86 -0.59
C PHE A 133 -21.60 1.44 0.81
N LYS A 134 -20.76 0.69 1.55
CA LYS A 134 -21.14 0.10 2.85
C LYS A 134 -20.62 0.87 4.06
N GLY A 135 -19.61 1.72 3.88
CA GLY A 135 -18.89 2.41 4.96
C GLY A 135 -17.95 1.46 5.69
N ASN A 136 -18.46 0.67 6.62
CA ASN A 136 -17.65 -0.24 7.44
C ASN A 136 -17.60 -1.63 6.80
N LEU A 137 -16.38 -2.17 6.67
CA LEU A 137 -16.13 -3.45 6.04
C LEU A 137 -15.71 -4.51 7.05
N THR A 138 -16.13 -5.75 6.83
CA THR A 138 -15.63 -6.92 7.55
C THR A 138 -14.31 -7.40 6.96
N ARG A 139 -13.56 -8.20 7.71
CA ARG A 139 -12.31 -8.82 7.22
C ARG A 139 -12.50 -9.54 5.88
N SER A 140 -13.55 -10.35 5.75
CA SER A 140 -13.82 -11.12 4.54
C SER A 140 -14.10 -10.22 3.34
N GLU A 141 -14.81 -9.11 3.53
CA GLU A 141 -15.11 -8.15 2.46
C GLU A 141 -13.85 -7.47 1.94
N ILE A 142 -12.90 -7.12 2.83
CA ILE A 142 -11.60 -6.58 2.42
C ILE A 142 -10.81 -7.60 1.61
N ILE A 143 -10.79 -8.86 2.04
CA ILE A 143 -10.10 -9.93 1.31
C ILE A 143 -10.72 -10.14 -0.07
N ILE A 144 -12.05 -10.23 -0.15
CA ILE A 144 -12.77 -10.40 -1.42
C ILE A 144 -12.50 -9.23 -2.35
N GLN A 145 -12.60 -7.99 -1.85
CA GLN A 145 -12.30 -6.82 -2.65
C GLN A 145 -10.85 -6.82 -3.15
N ALA A 146 -9.87 -7.11 -2.29
CA ALA A 146 -8.48 -7.19 -2.71
C ALA A 146 -8.28 -8.24 -3.80
N LEU A 147 -8.90 -9.43 -3.68
CA LEU A 147 -8.89 -10.46 -4.72
C LEU A 147 -9.53 -9.97 -6.03
N THR A 148 -10.64 -9.24 -5.97
CA THR A 148 -11.25 -8.62 -7.15
C THR A 148 -10.30 -7.62 -7.82
N GLY A 149 -9.66 -6.76 -7.02
CA GLY A 149 -8.65 -5.82 -7.52
C GLY A 149 -7.48 -6.56 -8.17
N ILE A 150 -7.09 -7.71 -7.63
CA ILE A 150 -6.05 -8.55 -8.24
C ILE A 150 -6.48 -9.07 -9.60
N ILE A 151 -7.68 -9.64 -9.70
CA ILE A 151 -8.20 -10.18 -10.96
C ILE A 151 -8.29 -9.09 -12.04
N ILE A 152 -8.84 -7.92 -11.70
CA ILE A 152 -8.96 -6.78 -12.64
C ILE A 152 -7.58 -6.36 -13.13
N SER A 153 -6.65 -6.16 -12.21
CA SER A 153 -5.30 -5.67 -12.53
C SER A 153 -4.52 -6.68 -13.37
N THR A 154 -4.56 -7.97 -13.03
CA THR A 154 -3.93 -9.03 -13.81
C THR A 154 -4.54 -9.13 -15.21
N THR A 155 -5.86 -8.97 -15.33
CA THR A 155 -6.53 -8.94 -16.65
C THR A 155 -6.03 -7.75 -17.48
N LEU A 156 -5.93 -6.56 -16.89
CA LEU A 156 -5.39 -5.37 -17.58
C LEU A 156 -3.95 -5.57 -18.04
N LEU A 157 -3.11 -6.18 -17.20
CA LEU A 157 -1.71 -6.43 -17.51
C LEU A 157 -1.53 -7.45 -18.64
N ILE A 158 -2.36 -8.50 -18.71
CA ILE A 158 -2.31 -9.52 -19.77
C ILE A 158 -2.83 -8.99 -21.10
N LEU A 159 -3.82 -8.10 -21.08
CA LEU A 159 -4.45 -7.57 -22.31
C LEU A 159 -3.63 -6.47 -23.00
N ARG A 160 -2.59 -5.94 -22.33
CA ARG A 160 -1.70 -4.92 -22.88
C ARG A 160 -0.54 -5.59 -23.64
#